data_AF-A0A2G9UG66-F1
#
_entry.id   AF-A0A2G9UG66-F1
#
_cell.length_a   1.000
_cell.length_b   1.000
_cell.length_c   1.000
_cell.angle_alpha   90.00
_cell.angle_beta   90.00
_cell.angle_gamma   90.00
#
_symmetry.space_group_name_H-M   'P 1'
#
loop_
_entity.id
_entity.type
_entity.pdbx_description
1 polymer ?
#
loop_
_entity_poly.entity_id
_entity_poly.type
_entity_poly.pdbx_seq_one_letter_code
_entity_poly.pdbx_strand_id
1 'polypeptide(L)'
;MLGELINNDDQSARMRIEELERRCMKCQIVDIKPSLVDEANQYWGYNATTNLLYIDQWNNFTRFGKERIRQVFEELAKNFALS
;
A
#
# COMPACT_ATOMS: atom_id res chain seq x y z
N MET A 1 -6.17 2.80 25.00
CA MET A 1 -7.51 2.48 24.45
C MET A 1 -7.63 2.70 22.94
N LEU A 2 -7.59 3.92 22.39
CA LEU A 2 -7.68 4.12 20.92
C LEU A 2 -6.52 3.49 20.13
N GLY A 3 -5.27 3.65 20.60
CA GLY A 3 -4.11 3.03 19.97
C GLY A 3 -4.11 1.50 20.01
N GLU A 4 -4.72 0.89 21.04
CA GLU A 4 -4.85 -0.58 21.14
C GLU A 4 -5.87 -1.11 20.14
N LEU A 5 -6.98 -0.40 19.94
CA LEU A 5 -7.99 -0.76 18.94
C LEU A 5 -7.42 -0.70 17.51
N ILE A 6 -6.62 0.33 17.21
CA ILE A 6 -5.95 0.48 15.90
C ILE A 6 -4.95 -0.67 15.68
N ASN A 7 -4.10 -0.95 16.66
CA ASN A 7 -3.11 -2.03 16.54
C ASN A 7 -3.77 -3.41 16.38
N ASN A 8 -4.88 -3.66 17.09
CA ASN A 8 -5.62 -4.91 17.00
C ASN A 8 -6.32 -5.09 15.64
N ASP A 9 -6.84 -4.01 15.05
CA ASP A 9 -7.42 -4.07 13.70
C ASP A 9 -6.35 -4.27 12.63
N ASP A 10 -5.19 -3.62 12.77
CA ASP A 10 -4.02 -3.84 11.91
C ASP A 10 -3.56 -5.31 11.94
N GLN A 11 -3.47 -5.91 13.13
CA GLN A 11 -3.13 -7.31 13.28
C GLN A 11 -4.18 -8.22 12.63
N SER A 12 -5.46 -7.92 12.84
CA SER A 12 -6.58 -8.65 12.24
C SER A 12 -6.62 -8.52 10.72
N ALA A 13 -6.27 -7.35 10.17
CA ALA A 13 -6.13 -7.12 8.74
C ALA A 13 -5.02 -7.98 8.13
N ARG A 14 -3.85 -8.05 8.78
CA ARG A 14 -2.73 -8.90 8.33
C ARG A 14 -3.10 -10.38 8.32
N MET A 15 -3.71 -10.89 9.39
CA MET A 15 -4.17 -12.28 9.45
C MET A 15 -5.19 -12.61 8.33
N ARG A 16 -6.09 -11.66 8.01
CA ARG A 16 -7.04 -11.82 6.89
C ARG A 16 -6.31 -11.92 5.54
N ILE A 17 -5.28 -11.11 5.32
CA ILE A 17 -4.47 -11.12 4.10
C ILE A 17 -3.66 -12.41 3.98
N GLU A 18 -3.01 -12.86 5.06
CA GLU A 18 -2.24 -14.11 5.10
C GLU A 18 -3.12 -15.34 4.82
N GLU A 19 -4.34 -15.38 5.38
CA GLU A 19 -5.27 -16.47 5.12
C GLU A 19 -5.80 -16.46 3.67
N LEU A 20 -5.97 -15.28 3.08
CA LEU A 20 -6.30 -15.14 1.65
C LEU A 20 -5.16 -15.67 0.76
N GLU A 21 -3.91 -15.34 1.11
CA GLU A 21 -2.72 -15.87 0.43
C GLU A 21 -2.70 -17.39 0.47
N ARG A 22 -2.89 -17.96 1.67
CA ARG A 22 -2.87 -19.41 1.90
C ARG A 22 -3.95 -20.14 1.10
N ARG A 23 -5.14 -19.55 0.94
CA ARG A 23 -6.27 -20.18 0.24
C ARG A 23 -6.23 -19.99 -1.26
N CYS A 24 -5.70 -18.86 -1.75
CA CYS A 24 -5.75 -18.54 -3.17
C CYS A 24 -4.49 -18.98 -3.91
N MET A 25 -4.52 -20.19 -4.48
CA MET A 25 -3.40 -20.76 -5.24
C MET A 25 -3.04 -20.00 -6.53
N LYS A 26 -3.86 -19.04 -6.97
CA LYS A 26 -3.65 -18.24 -8.19
C LYS A 26 -3.58 -16.73 -7.91
N CYS A 27 -3.60 -16.31 -6.65
CA CYS A 27 -3.51 -14.89 -6.31
C CYS A 27 -2.05 -14.52 -6.06
N GLN A 28 -1.72 -13.27 -6.39
CA GLN A 28 -0.50 -12.63 -5.94
C GLN A 28 -0.91 -11.45 -5.07
N ILE A 29 -0.44 -11.43 -3.82
CA ILE A 29 -0.57 -10.26 -2.95
C ILE A 29 0.63 -9.36 -3.22
N VAL A 30 0.34 -8.07 -3.42
CA VAL A 30 1.36 -7.06 -3.73
C VAL A 30 1.28 -5.99 -2.66
N ASP A 31 2.33 -5.88 -1.85
CA ASP A 31 2.43 -4.81 -0.86
C ASP A 31 3.00 -3.54 -1.51
N ILE A 32 2.14 -2.54 -1.69
CA ILE A 32 2.51 -1.22 -2.23
C ILE A 32 3.05 -0.26 -1.15
N LYS A 33 2.94 -0.61 0.13
CA LYS A 33 3.33 0.25 1.25
C LYS A 33 4.81 0.69 1.18
N PRO A 34 5.78 -0.17 0.81
CA PRO A 34 7.18 0.24 0.69
C PRO A 34 7.43 1.36 -0.32
N SER A 35 6.55 1.55 -1.31
CA SER A 35 6.66 2.68 -2.25
C SER A 35 6.23 4.00 -1.62
N LEU A 36 5.42 3.95 -0.56
CA LEU A 36 4.76 5.11 0.05
C LEU A 36 5.47 5.64 1.30
N VAL A 37 6.46 4.91 1.83
CA VAL A 37 7.26 5.36 2.96
C VAL A 37 8.38 6.30 2.52
N ASP A 38 8.93 7.05 3.47
CA ASP A 38 10.15 7.85 3.29
C ASP A 38 11.43 7.04 3.58
N GLU A 39 12.58 7.71 3.57
CA GLU A 39 13.89 7.11 3.86
C GLU A 39 14.00 6.55 5.29
N ALA A 40 13.17 7.02 6.21
CA ALA A 40 13.07 6.53 7.59
C ALA A 40 12.02 5.42 7.75
N ASN A 41 11.47 4.89 6.64
CA ASN A 41 10.41 3.90 6.61
C ASN A 41 9.09 4.38 7.26
N GLN A 42 8.85 5.69 7.26
CA GLN A 42 7.65 6.30 7.83
C GLN A 42 6.63 6.63 6.73
N TYR A 43 5.38 6.21 6.95
CA TYR A 43 4.27 6.54 6.06
C TYR A 43 3.59 7.81 6.57
N TRP A 44 3.76 8.90 5.83
CA TRP A 44 3.17 10.19 6.18
C TRP A 44 1.83 10.46 5.48
N GLY A 45 1.54 9.78 4.37
CA GLY A 45 0.40 10.10 3.50
C GLY A 45 0.59 11.39 2.69
N TYR A 46 1.74 12.07 2.83
CA TYR A 46 2.12 13.26 2.07
C TYR A 46 3.65 13.34 1.92
N ASN A 47 4.11 14.21 1.01
CA ASN A 47 5.52 14.54 0.87
C ASN A 47 5.91 15.68 1.83
N ALA A 48 6.80 15.43 2.78
CA ALA A 48 7.21 16.43 3.78
C ALA A 48 7.92 17.66 3.18
N THR A 49 8.61 17.50 2.05
CA THR A 49 9.36 18.59 1.39
C THR A 49 8.43 19.51 0.59
N THR A 50 7.50 18.93 -0.16
CA THR A 50 6.62 19.69 -1.07
C THR A 50 5.23 19.94 -0.51
N ASN A 51 4.91 19.36 0.65
CA ASN A 51 3.59 19.37 1.29
C ASN A 51 2.44 18.87 0.39
N LEU A 52 2.76 17.94 -0.53
CA LEU A 52 1.78 17.37 -1.46
C LEU A 52 1.20 16.08 -0.88
N LEU A 53 -0.13 16.01 -0.78
CA LEU A 53 -0.84 14.82 -0.31
C LEU A 53 -0.77 13.69 -1.35
N TYR A 54 -0.52 12.47 -0.88
CA TYR A 54 -0.58 11.26 -1.71
C TYR A 54 -1.97 10.66 -1.78
N ILE A 55 -2.80 10.90 -0.76
CA ILE A 55 -4.19 10.46 -0.69
C ILE A 55 -5.13 11.67 -0.57
N ASP A 56 -6.30 11.59 -1.18
CA ASP A 56 -7.35 12.60 -1.03
C ASP A 56 -8.22 12.32 0.22
N GLN A 57 -9.20 13.20 0.46
CA GLN A 57 -10.12 13.10 1.59
C GLN A 57 -11.02 11.84 1.58
N TRP A 58 -11.03 11.09 0.48
CA TRP A 58 -11.76 9.82 0.33
C TRP A 58 -10.82 8.61 0.28
N ASN A 59 -9.55 8.79 0.66
CA ASN A 59 -8.50 7.77 0.61
C ASN A 59 -8.16 7.26 -0.80
N ASN A 60 -8.47 8.02 -1.86
CA ASN A 60 -7.98 7.68 -3.20
C ASN A 60 -6.59 8.28 -3.40
N PHE A 61 -5.73 7.58 -4.16
CA PHE A 61 -4.45 8.17 -4.54
C PHE A 61 -4.63 9.40 -5.43
N THR A 62 -4.03 10.51 -5.02
CA THR A 62 -3.86 11.70 -5.85
C THR A 62 -2.94 11.38 -7.02
N ARG A 63 -2.78 12.33 -7.96
CA ARG A 63 -1.77 12.19 -9.02
C ARG A 63 -0.38 11.90 -8.47
N PHE A 64 0.00 12.54 -7.36
CA PHE A 64 1.32 12.35 -6.74
C PHE A 64 1.45 10.97 -6.07
N GLY A 65 0.38 10.49 -5.42
CA GLY A 65 0.34 9.13 -4.88
C GLY A 65 0.46 8.07 -5.97
N LYS A 66 -0.22 8.26 -7.10
CA LYS A 66 -0.15 7.37 -8.27
C LYS A 66 1.25 7.31 -8.87
N GLU A 67 1.94 8.44 -8.99
CA GLU A 67 3.34 8.45 -9.46
C GLU A 67 4.27 7.66 -8.54
N ARG A 68 4.02 7.73 -7.23
CA ARG A 68 4.87 7.06 -6.23
C ARG A 68 4.75 5.53 -6.28
N ILE A 69 3.55 5.01 -6.54
CA ILE A 69 3.31 3.57 -6.69
C ILE A 69 3.50 3.07 -8.13
N ARG A 70 3.77 3.97 -9.10
CA ARG A 70 3.81 3.66 -10.53
C ARG A 70 4.73 2.49 -10.86
N GLN A 71 5.92 2.45 -10.26
CA GLN A 71 6.89 1.39 -10.49
C GLN A 71 6.32 0.00 -10.19
N VAL A 72 5.58 -0.15 -9.08
CA VAL A 72 4.97 -1.43 -8.71
C VAL A 72 3.98 -1.88 -9.78
N PHE A 73 3.13 -0.98 -10.27
CA PHE A 73 2.17 -1.31 -11.33
C PHE A 73 2.84 -1.59 -12.68
N GLU A 74 3.93 -0.91 -13.01
CA GLU A 74 4.72 -1.20 -14.22
C GLU A 74 5.38 -2.58 -14.16
N GLU A 75 5.89 -2.99 -12.99
CA GLU A 75 6.42 -4.34 -12.77
C GLU A 75 5.33 -5.41 -12.88
N LEU A 76 4.16 -5.18 -12.27
CA LEU A 76 3.01 -6.06 -12.42
C LEU A 76 2.57 -6.17 -13.88
N ALA A 77 2.44 -5.03 -14.58
CA ALA A 77 2.04 -5.02 -15.98
C ALA A 77 3.00 -5.84 -16.85
N LYS A 78 4.32 -5.77 -16.62
CA LYS A 78 5.30 -6.62 -17.33
C LYS A 78 5.10 -8.11 -17.03
N ASN A 79 4.82 -8.45 -15.78
CA ASN A 79 4.61 -9.84 -15.37
C ASN A 79 3.32 -10.44 -15.97
N PHE A 80 2.28 -9.62 -16.15
CA PHE A 80 0.99 -10.06 -16.70
C PHE A 80 0.83 -9.82 -18.21
N ALA A 81 1.67 -8.98 -18.84
CA ALA A 81 1.66 -8.76 -20.29
C ALA A 81 2.20 -9.96 -21.10
N LEU A 82 2.57 -11.05 -20.44
CA LEU A 82 3.03 -12.32 -21.04
C LEU A 82 2.00 -13.46 -20.89
N SER A 83 0.73 -13.17 -20.58
CA SER A 83 -0.36 -14.17 -20.59
C SER A 83 -1.18 -14.15 -21.87
#